data_AF-A0A924Q0Q5-F1
#
_entry.id   AF-A0A924Q0Q5-F1
#
_cell.length_a   1.000
_cell.length_b   1.000
_cell.length_c   1.000
_cell.angle_alpha   90.00
_cell.angle_beta   90.00
_cell.angle_gamma   90.00
#
_symmetry.space_group_name_H-M   'P 1'
#
loop_
_entity.id
_entity.type
_entity.pdbx_description
1 polymer ?
#
loop_
_entity_poly.entity_id
_entity_poly.type
_entity_poly.pdbx_seq_one_letter_code
_entity_poly.pdbx_strand_id
1 'polypeptide(L)'
;FPLDLGARGSCTIGGNIATNAGGNRVIRYGMARDQVLGLEYVLPDGTIVSSLNKMIKNNAAYDLKQLLIGSEGTLGVITRAVLRLQAKPISVASAMCGCADFGAVLELLKTARANLGPALSSFEVMWPSFVDTMTAGLPQLRRPFAQPHGVYVLIEASGFQADAQAGQLEACLSALLESGVLEDVVIAASERDARDLWAIRESVSEYSRVLGKVIGFDIGLPTSQMGDAVVCIQHDVRTAYPDARVLCYGHIGDSNLHVVINVPSAGARQPHHEVDDIVYAIVRGVGGTVSAEHGIGLVKKLFLSYSRSAEELTLMRQIKTMLDPRNVLNPGKVF
;
A
#
# COMPACT_ATOMS: atom_id res chain seq x y z
N PHE A 1 -10.62 -11.53 10.14
CA PHE A 1 -9.25 -11.54 9.59
C PHE A 1 -8.94 -10.12 9.12
N PRO A 2 -7.85 -9.48 9.55
CA PRO A 2 -7.68 -8.03 9.42
C PRO A 2 -7.06 -7.55 8.10
N LEU A 3 -6.33 -8.39 7.38
CA LEU A 3 -5.74 -8.03 6.08
C LEU A 3 -6.86 -7.80 5.06
N ASP A 4 -6.83 -6.66 4.39
CA ASP A 4 -7.86 -6.25 3.45
C ASP A 4 -7.26 -5.41 2.31
N LEU A 5 -7.62 -5.72 1.08
CA LEU A 5 -7.03 -5.15 -0.13
C LEU A 5 -7.99 -5.16 -1.31
N GLY A 6 -7.73 -4.35 -2.34
CA GLY A 6 -8.64 -4.19 -3.49
C GLY A 6 -9.00 -5.51 -4.19
N ALA A 7 -8.09 -6.48 -4.25
CA ALA A 7 -8.29 -7.78 -4.88
C ALA A 7 -8.99 -8.84 -4.00
N ARG A 8 -9.59 -8.46 -2.86
CA ARG A 8 -10.19 -9.41 -1.88
C ARG A 8 -11.21 -10.39 -2.45
N GLY A 9 -11.86 -10.06 -3.57
CA GLY A 9 -12.82 -10.94 -4.26
C GLY A 9 -12.18 -12.09 -5.06
N SER A 10 -10.87 -12.06 -5.30
CA SER A 10 -10.17 -13.04 -6.16
C SER A 10 -8.81 -13.50 -5.63
N CYS A 11 -8.13 -12.71 -4.79
CA CYS A 11 -6.84 -13.09 -4.22
C CYS A 11 -6.99 -14.33 -3.31
N THR A 12 -5.94 -15.15 -3.24
CA THR A 12 -5.90 -16.30 -2.33
C THR A 12 -5.01 -15.99 -1.13
N ILE A 13 -5.27 -16.67 0.00
CA ILE A 13 -4.40 -16.57 1.18
C ILE A 13 -2.96 -16.99 0.86
N GLY A 14 -2.76 -18.06 0.08
CA GLY A 14 -1.43 -18.49 -0.35
C GLY A 14 -0.70 -17.40 -1.15
N GLY A 15 -1.41 -16.72 -2.06
CA GLY A 15 -0.89 -15.58 -2.81
C GLY A 15 -0.51 -14.42 -1.92
N ASN A 16 -1.41 -13.99 -1.03
CA ASN A 16 -1.16 -12.89 -0.09
C ASN A 16 0.07 -13.16 0.79
N ILE A 17 0.27 -14.41 1.22
CA ILE A 17 1.45 -14.80 2.00
C ILE A 17 2.70 -14.80 1.11
N ALA A 18 2.62 -15.39 -0.08
CA ALA A 18 3.74 -15.48 -1.00
C ALA A 18 4.24 -14.09 -1.46
N THR A 19 3.37 -13.08 -1.54
CA THR A 19 3.76 -11.70 -1.87
C THR A 19 3.95 -10.80 -0.66
N ASN A 20 3.73 -11.31 0.56
CA ASN A 20 3.67 -10.51 1.79
C ASN A 20 2.74 -9.28 1.65
N ALA A 21 1.53 -9.51 1.15
CA ALA A 21 0.57 -8.46 0.84
C ALA A 21 0.31 -7.52 2.03
N GLY A 22 0.19 -6.23 1.70
CA GLY A 22 -0.30 -5.18 2.59
C GLY A 22 -1.76 -4.83 2.30
N GLY A 23 -2.06 -3.52 2.33
CA GLY A 23 -3.39 -2.97 2.13
C GLY A 23 -3.74 -1.87 3.13
N ASN A 24 -4.98 -1.39 3.07
CA ASN A 24 -5.43 -0.17 3.75
C ASN A 24 -5.47 -0.22 5.29
N ARG A 25 -5.12 -1.36 5.89
CA ARG A 25 -5.13 -1.58 7.35
C ARG A 25 -3.78 -1.97 7.94
N VAL A 26 -2.71 -1.87 7.15
CA VAL A 26 -1.34 -2.19 7.59
C VAL A 26 -0.93 -1.32 8.77
N ILE A 27 -1.29 -0.03 8.76
CA ILE A 27 -1.01 0.90 9.87
C ILE A 27 -1.44 0.38 11.25
N ARG A 28 -2.50 -0.45 11.31
CA ARG A 28 -3.00 -1.03 12.57
C ARG A 28 -2.58 -2.47 12.79
N TYR A 29 -2.67 -3.30 11.76
CA TYR A 29 -2.56 -4.75 11.93
C TYR A 29 -1.26 -5.33 11.38
N GLY A 30 -0.47 -4.57 10.63
CA GLY A 30 0.70 -5.06 9.91
C GLY A 30 0.33 -5.76 8.60
N MET A 31 1.35 -6.31 7.94
CA MET A 31 1.23 -7.00 6.64
C MET A 31 0.78 -8.45 6.83
N ALA A 32 0.68 -9.20 5.72
CA ALA A 32 0.38 -10.63 5.74
C ALA A 32 1.28 -11.41 6.70
N ARG A 33 2.59 -11.10 6.77
CA ARG A 33 3.53 -11.76 7.70
C ARG A 33 3.11 -11.68 9.17
N ASP A 34 2.52 -10.57 9.59
CA ASP A 34 2.09 -10.34 10.97
C ASP A 34 0.85 -11.16 11.32
N GLN A 35 0.13 -11.64 10.30
CA GLN A 35 -1.04 -12.51 10.47
C GLN A 35 -0.69 -14.00 10.44
N VAL A 36 0.52 -14.40 10.05
CA VAL A 36 0.88 -15.82 9.89
C VAL A 36 1.49 -16.38 11.18
N LEU A 37 0.80 -17.34 11.82
CA LEU A 37 1.31 -18.06 12.98
C LEU A 37 2.11 -19.32 12.61
N GLY A 38 1.77 -19.94 11.48
CA GLY A 38 2.39 -21.18 11.00
C GLY A 38 2.07 -21.46 9.53
N LEU A 39 2.95 -22.20 8.85
CA LEU A 39 2.81 -22.59 7.45
C LEU A 39 3.11 -24.08 7.24
N GLU A 40 2.47 -24.65 6.23
CA GLU A 40 2.89 -25.88 5.56
C GLU A 40 3.24 -25.54 4.11
N TYR A 41 4.36 -26.06 3.63
CA TYR A 41 4.83 -25.83 2.28
C TYR A 41 5.62 -27.02 1.72
N VAL A 42 5.63 -27.11 0.39
CA VAL A 42 6.33 -28.15 -0.37
C VAL A 42 7.57 -27.54 -1.02
N LEU A 43 8.72 -28.15 -0.77
CA LEU A 43 10.01 -27.80 -1.38
C LEU A 43 10.15 -28.41 -2.80
N PRO A 44 11.11 -27.95 -3.63
CA PRO A 44 11.26 -28.42 -5.01
C PRO A 44 11.50 -29.93 -5.16
N ASP A 45 12.06 -30.57 -4.13
CA ASP A 45 12.32 -32.02 -4.06
C ASP A 45 11.08 -32.82 -3.61
N GLY A 46 9.97 -32.15 -3.32
CA GLY A 46 8.74 -32.76 -2.81
C GLY A 46 8.67 -32.86 -1.28
N THR A 47 9.72 -32.44 -0.56
CA THR A 47 9.72 -32.45 0.91
C THR A 47 8.62 -31.53 1.45
N ILE A 48 7.76 -32.06 2.32
CA ILE A 48 6.73 -31.29 3.02
C ILE A 48 7.33 -30.82 4.34
N VAL A 49 7.44 -29.50 4.51
CA VAL A 49 7.79 -28.87 5.78
C VAL A 49 6.51 -28.30 6.39
N SER A 50 6.13 -28.81 7.56
CA SER A 50 4.88 -28.44 8.22
C SER A 50 5.14 -27.95 9.65
N SER A 51 4.83 -26.66 9.89
CA SER A 51 4.80 -26.06 11.22
C SER A 51 3.53 -25.23 11.35
N LEU A 52 2.40 -25.92 11.53
CA LEU A 52 1.07 -25.33 11.72
C LEU A 52 0.87 -24.85 13.16
N ASN A 53 1.83 -24.08 13.65
CA ASN A 53 1.84 -23.48 14.97
C ASN A 53 0.60 -22.58 15.17
N LYS A 54 -0.06 -22.74 16.33
CA LYS A 54 -1.22 -21.94 16.76
C LYS A 54 -0.90 -20.99 17.92
N MET A 55 0.35 -20.99 18.39
CA MET A 55 0.78 -20.18 19.53
C MET A 55 1.34 -18.84 19.06
N ILE A 56 1.20 -17.81 19.90
CA ILE A 56 1.80 -16.50 19.65
C ILE A 56 3.32 -16.53 19.87
N LYS A 57 3.79 -17.31 20.86
CA LYS A 57 5.21 -17.43 21.21
C LYS A 57 5.72 -18.82 20.86
N ASN A 58 6.73 -18.89 20.01
CA ASN A 58 7.49 -20.10 19.75
C ASN A 58 8.90 -19.71 19.29
N ASN A 59 9.86 -19.79 20.21
CA ASN A 59 11.26 -19.41 19.96
C ASN A 59 12.17 -20.64 19.88
N ALA A 60 11.63 -21.79 19.46
CA ALA A 60 12.39 -23.01 19.27
C ALA A 60 13.24 -22.92 17.98
N ALA A 61 14.33 -22.15 18.05
CA ALA A 61 15.23 -21.81 16.95
C ALA A 61 14.57 -20.99 15.82
N TYR A 62 15.02 -21.18 14.57
CA TYR A 62 14.72 -20.29 13.44
C TYR A 62 13.24 -20.29 13.04
N ASP A 63 12.71 -19.10 12.73
CA ASP A 63 11.35 -18.94 12.21
C ASP A 63 11.30 -19.16 10.69
N LEU A 64 11.45 -20.42 10.26
CA LEU A 64 11.61 -20.78 8.84
C LEU A 64 10.46 -20.31 7.94
N LYS A 65 9.25 -20.16 8.49
CA LYS A 65 8.10 -19.67 7.72
C LYS A 65 8.38 -18.29 7.12
N GLN A 66 9.20 -17.46 7.77
CA GLN A 66 9.51 -16.11 7.32
C GLN A 66 10.26 -16.06 5.99
N LEU A 67 11.00 -17.13 5.64
CA LEU A 67 11.65 -17.25 4.34
C LEU A 67 10.63 -17.41 3.21
N LEU A 68 9.47 -18.03 3.47
CA LEU A 68 8.45 -18.29 2.45
C LEU A 68 7.53 -17.08 2.25
N ILE A 69 7.33 -16.27 3.28
CA ILE A 69 6.46 -15.08 3.23
C ILE A 69 7.18 -13.98 2.44
N GLY A 70 6.63 -13.57 1.29
CA GLY A 70 7.29 -12.66 0.35
C GLY A 70 8.26 -13.33 -0.62
N SER A 71 8.35 -14.66 -0.65
CA SER A 71 9.23 -15.40 -1.58
C SER A 71 8.69 -15.47 -3.01
N GLU A 72 7.44 -15.08 -3.23
CA GLU A 72 6.73 -15.18 -4.50
C GLU A 72 6.74 -16.59 -5.10
N GLY A 73 6.77 -17.62 -4.25
CA GLY A 73 6.80 -19.02 -4.67
C GLY A 73 8.14 -19.48 -5.25
N THR A 74 9.21 -18.69 -5.11
CA THR A 74 10.56 -19.06 -5.58
C THR A 74 11.27 -20.03 -4.64
N LEU A 75 10.82 -20.18 -3.39
CA LEU A 75 11.47 -21.02 -2.38
C LEU A 75 10.65 -22.25 -1.95
N GLY A 76 9.38 -22.31 -2.32
CA GLY A 76 8.46 -23.39 -1.98
C GLY A 76 7.02 -23.06 -2.35
N VAL A 77 6.16 -24.06 -2.36
CA VAL A 77 4.72 -23.90 -2.61
C VAL A 77 3.96 -23.99 -1.28
N ILE A 78 3.35 -22.89 -0.85
CA ILE A 78 2.54 -22.85 0.37
C ILE A 78 1.24 -23.62 0.15
N THR A 79 0.94 -24.59 1.01
CA THR A 79 -0.25 -25.46 0.91
C THR A 79 -1.25 -25.23 2.03
N ARG A 80 -0.80 -24.86 3.23
CA ARG A 80 -1.67 -24.53 4.37
C ARG A 80 -1.08 -23.40 5.21
N ALA A 81 -1.95 -22.67 5.90
CA ALA A 81 -1.56 -21.60 6.80
C ALA A 81 -2.42 -21.60 8.07
N VAL A 82 -1.80 -21.26 9.19
CA VAL A 82 -2.48 -20.87 10.42
C VAL A 82 -2.40 -19.36 10.54
N LEU A 83 -3.57 -18.72 10.54
CA LEU A 83 -3.68 -17.26 10.58
C LEU A 83 -4.17 -16.80 11.95
N ARG A 84 -3.60 -15.68 12.41
CA ARG A 84 -4.08 -14.94 13.57
C ARG A 84 -5.41 -14.27 13.26
N LEU A 85 -6.36 -14.37 14.17
CA LEU A 85 -7.60 -13.61 14.14
C LEU A 85 -7.51 -12.42 15.11
N GLN A 86 -8.21 -11.36 14.75
CA GLN A 86 -8.44 -10.18 15.58
C GLN A 86 -9.94 -10.09 15.87
N ALA A 87 -10.29 -9.55 17.05
CA ALA A 87 -11.68 -9.26 17.36
C ALA A 87 -12.26 -8.30 16.31
N LYS A 88 -13.52 -8.51 15.92
CA LYS A 88 -14.23 -7.62 14.99
C LYS A 88 -14.51 -6.30 15.73
N PRO A 89 -14.05 -5.14 15.23
CA PRO A 89 -14.44 -3.85 15.79
C PRO A 89 -15.96 -3.68 15.76
N ILE A 90 -16.53 -3.07 16.79
CA ILE A 90 -17.98 -2.82 16.91
C ILE A 90 -18.35 -1.36 16.67
N SER A 91 -17.35 -0.48 16.54
CA SER A 91 -17.52 0.94 16.20
C SER A 91 -16.45 1.32 15.18
N VAL A 92 -16.86 2.00 14.11
CA VAL A 92 -16.01 2.49 13.03
C VAL A 92 -16.47 3.90 12.67
N ALA A 93 -15.52 4.83 12.54
CA ALA A 93 -15.77 6.19 12.09
C ALA A 93 -14.75 6.54 11.00
N SER A 94 -15.22 7.19 9.94
CA SER A 94 -14.41 7.60 8.79
C SER A 94 -14.61 9.08 8.51
N ALA A 95 -13.55 9.75 8.08
CA ALA A 95 -13.61 11.14 7.65
C ALA A 95 -12.67 11.38 6.47
N MET A 96 -13.04 12.35 5.62
CA MET A 96 -12.16 12.93 4.62
C MET A 96 -11.69 14.30 5.13
N CYS A 97 -10.41 14.59 5.02
CA CYS A 97 -9.80 15.85 5.44
C CYS A 97 -9.14 16.54 4.25
N GLY A 98 -9.35 17.84 4.11
CA GLY A 98 -8.64 18.73 3.19
C GLY A 98 -7.44 19.36 3.88
N CYS A 99 -6.24 19.18 3.31
CA CYS A 99 -4.99 19.73 3.82
C CYS A 99 -4.39 20.71 2.80
N ALA A 100 -3.77 21.79 3.28
CA ALA A 100 -3.10 22.77 2.43
C ALA A 100 -1.90 22.18 1.67
N ASP A 101 -1.13 21.33 2.34
CA ASP A 101 0.08 20.70 1.79
C ASP A 101 0.40 19.37 2.49
N PHE A 102 1.54 18.76 2.11
CA PHE A 102 1.99 17.50 2.70
C PHE A 102 2.55 17.66 4.13
N GLY A 103 3.01 18.85 4.51
CA GLY A 103 3.43 19.13 5.90
C GLY A 103 2.26 19.02 6.86
N ALA A 104 1.10 19.57 6.48
CA ALA A 104 -0.15 19.40 7.22
C ALA A 104 -0.59 17.93 7.34
N VAL A 105 -0.39 17.12 6.30
CA VAL A 105 -0.65 15.66 6.33
C VAL A 105 0.22 14.96 7.39
N LEU A 106 1.49 15.33 7.50
CA LEU A 106 2.39 14.75 8.50
C LEU A 106 1.99 15.12 9.93
N GLU A 107 1.58 16.37 10.16
CA GLU A 107 1.11 16.81 11.49
C GLU A 107 -0.23 16.15 11.85
N LEU A 108 -1.15 15.99 10.88
CA LEU A 108 -2.37 15.20 11.04
C LEU A 108 -2.03 13.74 11.41
N LEU A 109 -1.13 13.07 10.69
CA LEU A 109 -0.75 11.68 10.98
C LEU A 109 -0.16 11.53 12.38
N LYS A 110 0.74 12.44 12.76
CA LYS A 110 1.38 12.47 14.08
C LYS A 110 0.33 12.66 15.19
N THR A 111 -0.58 13.61 15.02
CA THR A 111 -1.65 13.92 15.98
C THR A 111 -2.66 12.78 16.08
N ALA A 112 -3.08 12.21 14.95
CA ALA A 112 -3.97 11.06 14.91
C ALA A 112 -3.35 9.85 15.62
N ARG A 113 -2.06 9.56 15.42
CA ARG A 113 -1.35 8.50 16.15
C ARG A 113 -1.31 8.75 17.65
N ALA A 114 -1.09 9.99 18.08
CA ALA A 114 -1.04 10.34 19.49
C ALA A 114 -2.41 10.24 20.18
N ASN A 115 -3.49 10.68 19.53
CA ASN A 115 -4.81 10.77 20.12
C ASN A 115 -5.67 9.50 19.93
N LEU A 116 -5.58 8.86 18.76
CA LEU A 116 -6.38 7.66 18.44
C LEU A 116 -5.60 6.38 18.77
N GLY A 117 -4.27 6.42 18.72
CA GLY A 117 -3.42 5.26 19.02
C GLY A 117 -3.81 4.02 18.20
N PRO A 118 -4.04 2.85 18.85
CA PRO A 118 -4.44 1.61 18.16
C PRO A 118 -5.80 1.67 17.46
N ALA A 119 -6.62 2.70 17.71
CA ALA A 119 -7.89 2.88 17.02
C ALA A 119 -7.71 3.28 15.57
N LEU A 120 -6.64 4.02 15.23
CA LEU A 120 -6.35 4.43 13.86
C LEU A 120 -6.17 3.20 12.98
N SER A 121 -7.15 2.92 12.13
CA SER A 121 -7.20 1.71 11.29
C SER A 121 -6.86 1.94 9.83
N SER A 122 -7.01 3.17 9.33
CA SER A 122 -6.61 3.53 7.97
C SER A 122 -6.16 4.99 7.92
N PHE A 123 -5.17 5.28 7.07
CA PHE A 123 -4.68 6.63 6.80
C PHE A 123 -4.22 6.71 5.34
N GLU A 124 -5.16 7.05 4.48
CA GLU A 124 -4.99 7.07 3.03
C GLU A 124 -4.81 8.52 2.56
N VAL A 125 -3.78 8.79 1.77
CA VAL A 125 -3.52 10.12 1.23
C VAL A 125 -3.69 10.10 -0.27
N MET A 126 -4.34 11.12 -0.81
CA MET A 126 -4.58 11.28 -2.23
C MET A 126 -4.23 12.70 -2.64
N TRP A 127 -3.39 12.84 -3.67
CA TRP A 127 -3.09 14.15 -4.23
C TRP A 127 -4.23 14.61 -5.15
N PRO A 128 -4.36 15.92 -5.42
CA PRO A 128 -5.39 16.48 -6.29
C PRO A 128 -5.42 15.80 -7.66
N SER A 129 -4.23 15.48 -8.19
CA SER A 129 -4.09 14.70 -9.43
C SER A 129 -4.97 13.44 -9.47
N PHE A 130 -5.09 12.71 -8.36
CA PHE A 130 -5.92 11.51 -8.25
C PHE A 130 -7.39 11.86 -8.06
N VAL A 131 -7.72 12.64 -7.01
CA VAL A 131 -9.12 12.95 -6.66
C VAL A 131 -9.84 13.65 -7.80
N ASP A 132 -9.20 14.65 -8.42
CA ASP A 132 -9.79 15.43 -9.50
C ASP A 132 -10.04 14.57 -10.73
N THR A 133 -9.05 13.76 -11.12
CA THR A 133 -9.16 12.89 -12.30
C THR A 133 -10.25 11.84 -12.12
N MET A 134 -10.29 11.16 -10.97
CA MET A 134 -11.24 10.08 -10.75
C MET A 134 -12.67 10.61 -10.59
N THR A 135 -12.87 11.71 -9.86
CA THR A 135 -14.21 12.32 -9.71
C THR A 135 -14.73 12.97 -11.00
N ALA A 136 -13.85 13.49 -11.86
CA ALA A 136 -14.25 13.99 -13.18
C ALA A 136 -14.59 12.85 -14.16
N GLY A 137 -13.88 11.72 -14.08
CA GLY A 137 -14.08 10.57 -14.97
C GLY A 137 -15.22 9.62 -14.59
N LEU A 138 -15.72 9.70 -13.36
CA LEU A 138 -16.70 8.76 -12.80
C LEU A 138 -17.89 9.51 -12.18
N PRO A 139 -19.02 9.65 -12.90
CA PRO A 139 -20.17 10.45 -12.45
C PRO A 139 -20.81 10.00 -11.13
N GLN A 140 -20.58 8.75 -10.73
CA GLN A 140 -21.07 8.21 -9.46
C GLN A 140 -20.25 8.66 -8.25
N LEU A 141 -19.02 9.15 -8.45
CA LEU A 141 -18.18 9.65 -7.38
C LEU A 141 -18.48 11.12 -7.11
N ARG A 142 -18.73 11.45 -5.84
CA ARG A 142 -18.97 12.83 -5.42
C ARG A 142 -17.66 13.44 -4.94
N ARG A 143 -17.39 14.69 -5.31
CA ARG A 143 -16.30 15.44 -4.69
C ARG A 143 -16.60 15.64 -3.20
N PRO A 144 -15.64 15.38 -2.30
CA PRO A 144 -15.88 15.48 -0.87
C PRO A 144 -16.05 16.94 -0.41
N PHE A 145 -15.42 17.89 -1.11
CA PHE A 145 -15.42 19.31 -0.74
C PHE A 145 -15.85 20.19 -1.92
N ALA A 146 -16.37 21.38 -1.61
CA ALA A 146 -16.73 22.38 -2.60
C ALA A 146 -15.50 23.08 -3.19
N GLN A 147 -14.48 23.33 -2.35
CA GLN A 147 -13.21 23.94 -2.75
C GLN A 147 -12.13 22.86 -2.91
N PRO A 148 -11.15 23.06 -3.82
CA PRO A 148 -10.01 22.17 -3.92
C PRO A 148 -9.03 22.39 -2.75
N HIS A 149 -8.39 21.31 -2.31
CA HIS A 149 -7.31 21.31 -1.31
C HIS A 149 -6.00 20.82 -1.92
N GLY A 150 -4.86 21.13 -1.29
CA GLY A 150 -3.55 20.72 -1.78
C GLY A 150 -3.28 19.22 -1.64
N VAL A 151 -3.85 18.57 -0.61
CA VAL A 151 -3.81 17.12 -0.40
C VAL A 151 -5.08 16.67 0.34
N TYR A 152 -5.58 15.46 0.06
CA TYR A 152 -6.74 14.87 0.73
C TYR A 152 -6.35 13.66 1.56
N VAL A 153 -6.90 13.53 2.76
CA VAL A 153 -6.67 12.38 3.66
C VAL A 153 -7.97 11.70 4.03
N LEU A 154 -8.10 10.42 3.71
CA LEU A 154 -9.16 9.56 4.22
C LEU A 154 -8.63 8.81 5.46
N ILE A 155 -9.20 9.13 6.61
CA ILE A 155 -8.83 8.57 7.91
C ILE A 155 -9.97 7.71 8.46
N GLU A 156 -9.63 6.56 9.03
CA GLU A 156 -10.59 5.68 9.70
C GLU A 156 -10.09 5.32 11.10
N ALA A 157 -10.99 5.42 12.08
CA ALA A 157 -10.80 4.92 13.42
C ALA A 157 -11.79 3.78 13.71
N SER A 158 -11.32 2.68 14.28
CA SER A 158 -12.19 1.55 14.65
C SER A 158 -11.87 1.02 16.05
N GLY A 159 -12.88 0.52 16.76
CA GLY A 159 -12.77 0.22 18.18
C GLY A 159 -13.75 -0.83 18.69
N PHE A 160 -13.63 -1.12 19.97
CA PHE A 160 -14.40 -2.17 20.66
C PHE A 160 -15.41 -1.61 21.67
N GLN A 161 -15.48 -0.29 21.81
CA GLN A 161 -16.47 0.39 22.62
C GLN A 161 -17.54 0.96 21.68
N ALA A 162 -18.81 0.75 22.03
CA ALA A 162 -19.92 1.29 21.26
C ALA A 162 -19.83 2.83 21.21
N ASP A 163 -20.07 3.39 20.03
CA ASP A 163 -20.20 4.83 19.77
C ASP A 163 -18.99 5.71 20.18
N ALA A 164 -17.86 5.12 20.56
CA ALA A 164 -16.68 5.87 21.00
C ALA A 164 -15.89 6.50 19.84
N GLN A 165 -15.78 5.81 18.70
CA GLN A 165 -14.82 6.21 17.67
C GLN A 165 -15.23 7.45 16.90
N ALA A 166 -16.54 7.70 16.76
CA ALA A 166 -17.05 8.92 16.16
C ALA A 166 -16.61 10.15 16.97
N GLY A 167 -16.87 10.16 18.29
CA GLY A 167 -16.49 11.27 19.15
C GLY A 167 -14.97 11.45 19.30
N GLN A 168 -14.20 10.36 19.35
CA GLN A 168 -12.74 10.43 19.39
C GLN A 168 -12.15 11.01 18.09
N LEU A 169 -12.66 10.56 16.94
CA LEU A 169 -12.22 11.07 15.64
C LEU A 169 -12.62 12.53 15.48
N GLU A 170 -13.85 12.89 15.80
CA GLU A 170 -14.35 14.26 15.76
C GLU A 170 -13.50 15.18 16.63
N ALA A 171 -13.29 14.86 17.91
CA ALA A 171 -12.46 15.66 18.81
C ALA A 171 -11.02 15.85 18.29
N CYS A 172 -10.42 14.79 17.72
CA CYS A 172 -9.10 14.87 17.12
C CYS A 172 -9.06 15.81 15.91
N LEU A 173 -10.06 15.74 15.03
CA LEU A 173 -10.11 16.54 13.80
C LEU A 173 -10.52 17.99 14.07
N SER A 174 -11.44 18.24 15.00
CA SER A 174 -11.84 19.59 15.42
C SER A 174 -10.66 20.39 15.94
N ALA A 175 -9.81 19.80 16.79
CA ALA A 175 -8.61 20.46 17.29
C ALA A 175 -7.62 20.84 16.16
N LEU A 176 -7.49 19.97 15.15
CA LEU A 176 -6.62 20.23 14.00
C LEU A 176 -7.18 21.29 13.06
N LEU A 177 -8.51 21.33 12.89
CA LEU A 177 -9.21 22.38 12.15
C LEU A 177 -9.06 23.75 12.84
N GLU A 178 -9.27 23.81 14.16
CA GLU A 178 -9.10 25.03 14.95
C GLU A 178 -7.65 25.56 14.94
N SER A 179 -6.67 24.66 14.93
CA SER A 179 -5.25 25.03 14.84
C SER A 179 -4.80 25.46 13.44
N GLY A 180 -5.64 25.31 12.43
CA GLY A 180 -5.33 25.63 11.03
C GLY A 180 -4.48 24.59 10.30
N VAL A 181 -4.28 23.39 10.88
CA VAL A 181 -3.60 22.27 10.21
C VAL A 181 -4.50 21.69 9.12
N LEU A 182 -5.81 21.59 9.38
CA LEU A 182 -6.81 21.20 8.40
C LEU A 182 -7.52 22.43 7.85
N GLU A 183 -7.84 22.41 6.55
CA GLU A 183 -8.63 23.47 5.91
C GLU A 183 -10.12 23.15 5.93
N ASP A 184 -10.48 21.87 5.80
CA ASP A 184 -11.87 21.39 5.83
C ASP A 184 -11.93 19.91 6.23
N VAL A 185 -13.07 19.47 6.77
CA VAL A 185 -13.30 18.09 7.22
C VAL A 185 -14.74 17.66 6.92
N VAL A 186 -14.90 16.50 6.30
CA VAL A 186 -16.19 15.80 6.15
C VAL A 186 -16.15 14.49 6.92
N ILE A 187 -16.95 14.40 7.99
CA ILE A 187 -17.13 13.18 8.78
C ILE A 187 -18.33 12.41 8.23
N ALA A 188 -18.18 11.09 8.04
CA ALA A 188 -19.28 10.24 7.61
C ALA A 188 -20.34 10.10 8.73
N ALA A 189 -21.58 10.50 8.46
CA ALA A 189 -22.69 10.39 9.40
C ALA A 189 -23.42 9.04 9.33
N SER A 190 -23.12 8.22 8.32
CA SER A 190 -23.73 6.91 8.09
C SER A 190 -22.77 5.95 7.38
N GLU A 191 -23.09 4.65 7.40
CA GLU A 191 -22.36 3.64 6.62
C GLU A 191 -22.40 3.90 5.10
N ARG A 192 -23.42 4.61 4.61
CA ARG A 192 -23.48 5.04 3.22
C ARG A 192 -22.46 6.13 2.95
N ASP A 193 -22.38 7.15 3.79
CA ASP A 193 -21.41 8.25 3.64
C ASP A 193 -19.98 7.71 3.72
N ALA A 194 -19.71 6.80 4.67
CA ALA A 194 -18.40 6.17 4.79
C ALA A 194 -18.01 5.42 3.51
N ARG A 195 -18.95 4.66 2.91
CA ARG A 195 -18.73 3.99 1.63
C ARG A 195 -18.51 4.97 0.49
N ASP A 196 -19.24 6.08 0.45
CA ASP A 196 -19.09 7.09 -0.60
C ASP A 196 -17.70 7.76 -0.52
N LEU A 197 -17.17 8.02 0.69
CA LEU A 197 -15.80 8.51 0.88
C LEU A 197 -14.76 7.46 0.44
N TRP A 198 -14.93 6.20 0.86
CA TRP A 198 -14.05 5.10 0.47
C TRP A 198 -14.08 4.83 -1.04
N ALA A 199 -15.22 5.01 -1.71
CA ALA A 199 -15.37 4.77 -3.15
C ALA A 199 -14.43 5.63 -4.00
N ILE A 200 -14.07 6.84 -3.54
CA ILE A 200 -13.08 7.69 -4.21
C ILE A 200 -11.72 7.00 -4.16
N ARG A 201 -11.28 6.59 -2.97
CA ARG A 201 -9.99 5.91 -2.74
C ARG A 201 -9.91 4.55 -3.43
N GLU A 202 -11.01 3.81 -3.49
CA GLU A 202 -11.09 2.46 -4.07
C GLU A 202 -11.35 2.45 -5.58
N SER A 203 -11.56 3.61 -6.21
CA SER A 203 -11.81 3.75 -7.66
C SER A 203 -10.64 3.33 -8.57
N VAL A 204 -9.55 2.83 -8.01
CA VAL A 204 -8.33 2.41 -8.72
C VAL A 204 -8.58 1.32 -9.77
N SER A 205 -9.63 0.51 -9.61
CA SER A 205 -10.05 -0.50 -10.60
C SER A 205 -10.57 0.13 -11.90
N GLU A 206 -10.95 1.40 -11.88
CA GLU A 206 -11.57 2.11 -13.00
C GLU A 206 -10.56 2.88 -13.86
N TYR A 207 -9.25 2.77 -13.61
CA TYR A 207 -8.24 3.47 -14.42
C TYR A 207 -8.36 3.18 -15.91
N SER A 208 -8.65 1.93 -16.29
CA SER A 208 -8.81 1.56 -17.70
C SER A 208 -9.96 2.33 -18.37
N ARG A 209 -11.02 2.64 -17.62
CA ARG A 209 -12.17 3.43 -18.08
C ARG A 209 -11.87 4.92 -18.14
N VAL A 210 -11.12 5.46 -17.18
CA VAL A 210 -10.87 6.90 -17.04
C VAL A 210 -9.65 7.37 -17.86
N LEU A 211 -8.58 6.58 -17.87
CA LEU A 211 -7.27 6.91 -18.44
C LEU A 211 -6.89 6.02 -19.64
N GLY A 212 -7.50 4.84 -19.76
CA GLY A 212 -7.03 3.82 -20.70
C GLY A 212 -5.82 3.06 -20.14
N LYS A 213 -4.81 2.83 -20.97
CA LYS A 213 -3.62 2.08 -20.53
C LYS A 213 -2.71 2.95 -19.67
N VAL A 214 -2.25 2.39 -18.55
CA VAL A 214 -1.42 3.09 -17.57
C VAL A 214 -0.14 2.33 -17.27
N ILE A 215 0.84 3.04 -16.74
CA ILE A 215 2.04 2.52 -16.09
C ILE A 215 1.82 2.70 -14.58
N GLY A 216 1.84 1.60 -13.84
CA GLY A 216 1.56 1.60 -12.40
C GLY A 216 2.82 1.33 -11.59
N PHE A 217 3.07 2.17 -10.59
CA PHE A 217 4.13 2.04 -9.63
C PHE A 217 3.56 1.83 -8.24
N ASP A 218 4.22 0.96 -7.50
CA ASP A 218 3.98 0.67 -6.08
C ASP A 218 5.36 0.79 -5.45
N ILE A 219 5.62 1.89 -4.75
CA ILE A 219 6.94 2.25 -4.25
C ILE A 219 6.84 2.66 -2.79
N GLY A 220 7.89 2.40 -2.02
CA GLY A 220 7.97 2.82 -0.63
C GLY A 220 9.03 3.91 -0.47
N LEU A 221 8.73 4.95 0.28
CA LEU A 221 9.62 6.10 0.48
C LEU A 221 9.60 6.52 1.95
N PRO A 222 10.70 7.07 2.51
CA PRO A 222 10.64 7.70 3.81
C PRO A 222 9.48 8.70 3.87
N THR A 223 8.56 8.53 4.83
CA THR A 223 7.32 9.31 4.88
C THR A 223 7.57 10.82 4.84
N SER A 224 8.65 11.32 5.44
CA SER A 224 9.02 12.74 5.43
C SER A 224 9.45 13.29 4.07
N GLN A 225 9.87 12.44 3.12
CA GLN A 225 10.35 12.85 1.79
C GLN A 225 9.28 12.69 0.71
N MET A 226 8.11 12.17 1.05
CA MET A 226 7.13 11.72 0.07
C MET A 226 6.44 12.87 -0.67
N GLY A 227 6.19 14.00 0.01
CA GLY A 227 5.69 15.22 -0.62
C GLY A 227 6.62 15.71 -1.73
N ASP A 228 7.91 15.87 -1.42
CA ASP A 228 8.94 16.29 -2.38
C ASP A 228 9.09 15.28 -3.52
N ALA A 229 9.08 13.98 -3.22
CA ALA A 229 9.17 12.94 -4.23
C ALA A 229 7.99 12.98 -5.22
N VAL A 230 6.76 13.25 -4.75
CA VAL A 230 5.60 13.42 -5.64
C VAL A 230 5.79 14.63 -6.57
N VAL A 231 6.30 15.75 -6.04
CA VAL A 231 6.59 16.95 -6.85
C VAL A 231 7.65 16.63 -7.91
N CYS A 232 8.75 15.98 -7.54
CA CYS A 232 9.82 15.58 -8.47
C CYS A 232 9.31 14.61 -9.54
N ILE A 233 8.59 13.55 -9.17
CA ILE A 233 8.04 12.57 -10.11
C ILE A 233 7.11 13.25 -11.12
N GLN A 234 6.20 14.10 -10.64
CA GLN A 234 5.29 14.83 -11.50
C GLN A 234 6.03 15.80 -12.44
N HIS A 235 7.06 16.48 -11.95
CA HIS A 235 7.86 17.41 -12.74
C HIS A 235 8.69 16.69 -13.81
N ASP A 236 9.45 15.67 -13.44
CA ASP A 236 10.38 14.96 -14.33
C ASP A 236 9.62 14.20 -15.43
N VAL A 237 8.52 13.54 -15.08
CA VAL A 237 7.67 12.85 -16.05
C VAL A 237 7.03 13.83 -17.02
N ARG A 238 6.54 15.00 -16.56
CA ARG A 238 5.96 16.01 -17.45
C ARG A 238 6.99 16.75 -18.29
N THR A 239 8.23 16.81 -17.83
CA THR A 239 9.36 17.33 -18.62
C THR A 239 9.65 16.41 -19.80
N ALA A 240 9.64 15.09 -19.59
CA ALA A 240 9.82 14.11 -20.65
C ALA A 240 8.56 13.98 -21.55
N TYR A 241 7.37 14.05 -20.95
CA TYR A 241 6.08 13.85 -21.61
C TYR A 241 5.07 14.95 -21.17
N PRO A 242 5.01 16.10 -21.88
CA PRO A 242 4.21 17.26 -21.44
C PRO A 242 2.71 17.00 -21.25
N ASP A 243 2.14 16.02 -21.94
CA ASP A 243 0.72 15.63 -21.81
C ASP A 243 0.48 14.52 -20.78
N ALA A 244 1.51 14.08 -20.05
CA ALA A 244 1.40 13.02 -19.07
C ALA A 244 0.49 13.38 -17.90
N ARG A 245 -0.39 12.44 -17.58
CA ARG A 245 -1.22 12.43 -16.38
C ARG A 245 -0.54 11.56 -15.34
N VAL A 246 -0.16 12.16 -14.21
CA VAL A 246 0.57 11.51 -13.11
C VAL A 246 -0.29 11.59 -11.85
N LEU A 247 -0.94 10.48 -11.49
CA LEU A 247 -1.83 10.36 -10.35
C LEU A 247 -1.07 9.75 -9.17
N CYS A 248 -1.12 10.41 -8.02
CA CYS A 248 -0.45 9.96 -6.79
C CYS A 248 -1.46 9.76 -5.66
N TYR A 249 -1.35 8.63 -4.96
CA TYR A 249 -2.13 8.29 -3.77
C TYR A 249 -1.42 7.16 -3.00
N GLY A 250 -1.78 6.89 -1.75
CA GLY A 250 -1.26 5.71 -1.07
C GLY A 250 -1.51 5.65 0.43
N HIS A 251 -0.94 4.61 1.02
CA HIS A 251 -0.98 4.29 2.44
C HIS A 251 0.20 4.98 3.15
N ILE A 252 0.14 6.29 3.34
CA ILE A 252 1.31 7.06 3.82
C ILE A 252 1.65 6.74 5.28
N GLY A 253 0.66 6.27 6.02
CA GLY A 253 0.81 5.76 7.38
C GLY A 253 1.80 4.59 7.52
N ASP A 254 2.11 3.89 6.42
CA ASP A 254 3.07 2.78 6.36
C ASP A 254 4.10 2.95 5.23
N SER A 255 4.31 4.21 4.80
CA SER A 255 5.37 4.60 3.85
C SER A 255 5.19 4.07 2.41
N ASN A 256 3.96 3.76 1.99
CA ASN A 256 3.65 3.28 0.63
C ASN A 256 3.00 4.37 -0.24
N LEU A 257 3.57 4.61 -1.44
CA LEU A 257 3.06 5.50 -2.47
C LEU A 257 2.78 4.73 -3.77
N HIS A 258 1.57 4.90 -4.29
CA HIS A 258 1.20 4.47 -5.63
C HIS A 258 1.28 5.66 -6.60
N VAL A 259 1.93 5.44 -7.73
CA VAL A 259 2.00 6.41 -8.83
C VAL A 259 1.43 5.75 -10.07
N VAL A 260 0.47 6.41 -10.72
CA VAL A 260 -0.18 5.93 -11.92
C VAL A 260 0.01 6.95 -13.02
N ILE A 261 0.66 6.52 -14.10
CA ILE A 261 1.07 7.38 -15.20
C ILE A 261 0.36 6.97 -16.47
N ASN A 262 -0.20 7.94 -17.18
CA ASN A 262 -0.71 7.78 -18.53
C ASN A 262 -0.12 8.89 -19.40
N VAL A 263 0.40 8.51 -20.56
CA VAL A 263 0.86 9.43 -21.61
C VAL A 263 -0.14 9.32 -22.78
N PRO A 264 -1.11 10.25 -22.89
CA PRO A 264 -2.16 10.17 -23.91
C PRO A 264 -1.63 10.05 -25.33
N SER A 265 -0.61 10.85 -25.67
CA SER A 265 0.06 10.87 -26.98
C SER A 265 0.68 9.53 -27.37
N ALA A 266 1.05 8.69 -26.40
CA ALA A 266 1.62 7.36 -26.63
C ALA A 266 0.57 6.25 -26.88
N GLY A 267 -0.73 6.53 -26.66
CA GLY A 267 -1.83 5.59 -26.89
C GLY A 267 -1.63 4.25 -26.17
N ALA A 268 -1.78 3.13 -26.87
CA ALA A 268 -1.62 1.80 -26.27
C ALA A 268 -0.15 1.37 -26.01
N ARG A 269 0.83 2.11 -26.54
CA ARG A 269 2.27 1.83 -26.39
C ARG A 269 2.88 2.85 -25.44
N GLN A 270 2.44 2.78 -24.19
CA GLN A 270 2.96 3.62 -23.10
C GLN A 270 4.49 3.47 -22.98
N PRO A 271 5.23 4.56 -22.71
CA PRO A 271 6.70 4.56 -22.61
C PRO A 271 7.16 3.98 -21.27
N HIS A 272 6.99 2.67 -21.09
CA HIS A 272 7.25 1.98 -19.82
C HIS A 272 8.70 2.16 -19.35
N HIS A 273 9.68 1.96 -20.24
CA HIS A 273 11.08 1.91 -19.87
C HIS A 273 11.60 3.28 -19.41
N GLU A 274 11.30 4.34 -20.18
CA GLU A 274 11.72 5.71 -19.86
C GLU A 274 11.08 6.22 -18.57
N VAL A 275 9.80 5.89 -18.35
CA VAL A 275 9.10 6.27 -17.11
C VAL A 275 9.58 5.46 -15.91
N ASP A 276 9.88 4.17 -16.09
CA ASP A 276 10.50 3.35 -15.04
C ASP A 276 11.83 3.96 -14.59
N ASP A 277 12.69 4.37 -15.53
CA ASP A 277 13.98 4.98 -15.23
C ASP A 277 13.83 6.29 -14.42
N ILE A 278 12.88 7.16 -14.79
CA ILE A 278 12.59 8.40 -14.07
C ILE A 278 12.14 8.11 -12.63
N VAL A 279 11.10 7.28 -12.47
CA VAL A 279 10.48 7.03 -11.16
C VAL A 279 11.44 6.28 -10.25
N TYR A 280 12.09 5.22 -10.74
CA TYR A 280 12.99 4.42 -9.91
C TYR A 280 14.31 5.13 -9.61
N ALA A 281 14.78 6.07 -10.44
CA ALA A 281 15.92 6.93 -10.09
C ALA A 281 15.61 7.79 -8.84
N ILE A 282 14.41 8.36 -8.75
CA ILE A 282 13.97 9.12 -7.57
C ILE A 282 13.87 8.21 -6.35
N VAL A 283 13.25 7.03 -6.49
CA VAL A 283 13.18 6.01 -5.42
C VAL A 283 14.56 5.68 -4.88
N ARG A 284 15.53 5.43 -5.77
CA ARG A 284 16.92 5.15 -5.39
C ARG A 284 17.57 6.35 -4.68
N GLY A 285 17.35 7.56 -5.18
CA GLY A 285 17.91 8.79 -4.64
C GLY A 285 17.51 9.07 -3.20
N VAL A 286 16.29 8.71 -2.81
CA VAL A 286 15.77 8.89 -1.44
C VAL A 286 15.92 7.66 -0.54
N GLY A 287 16.58 6.59 -1.02
CA GLY A 287 16.75 5.34 -0.28
C GLY A 287 15.44 4.56 -0.07
N GLY A 288 14.51 4.64 -1.03
CA GLY A 288 13.23 3.95 -1.01
C GLY A 288 13.27 2.50 -1.53
N THR A 289 12.08 1.89 -1.61
CA THR A 289 11.87 0.57 -2.22
C THR A 289 11.09 0.66 -3.53
N VAL A 290 11.55 -0.06 -4.56
CA VAL A 290 10.86 -0.18 -5.87
C VAL A 290 9.58 -1.01 -5.79
N SER A 291 9.38 -1.74 -4.69
CA SER A 291 8.10 -2.37 -4.35
C SER A 291 7.79 -2.28 -2.88
N ALA A 292 6.69 -1.62 -2.52
CA ALA A 292 6.19 -1.61 -1.16
C ALA A 292 5.36 -2.87 -0.87
N GLU A 293 4.46 -3.26 -1.79
CA GLU A 293 3.51 -4.36 -1.56
C GLU A 293 3.43 -5.41 -2.68
N HIS A 294 3.64 -5.00 -3.95
CA HIS A 294 3.30 -5.85 -5.11
C HIS A 294 4.34 -6.93 -5.43
N GLY A 295 5.50 -6.92 -4.76
CA GLY A 295 6.62 -7.81 -5.04
C GLY A 295 7.41 -7.43 -6.28
N ILE A 296 8.38 -8.27 -6.63
CA ILE A 296 9.35 -8.04 -7.70
C ILE A 296 8.93 -8.73 -8.99
N GLY A 297 8.58 -10.02 -8.91
CA GLY A 297 8.20 -10.84 -10.06
C GLY A 297 9.18 -10.76 -11.23
N LEU A 298 8.63 -10.63 -12.43
CA LEU A 298 9.41 -10.36 -13.66
C LEU A 298 9.60 -8.86 -13.89
N VAL A 299 8.57 -8.07 -13.58
CA VAL A 299 8.46 -6.67 -14.00
C VAL A 299 9.54 -5.82 -13.33
N LYS A 300 9.76 -5.97 -12.02
CA LYS A 300 10.67 -5.10 -11.27
C LYS A 300 12.05 -5.71 -11.04
N LYS A 301 12.30 -6.90 -11.60
CA LYS A 301 13.56 -7.65 -11.42
C LYS A 301 14.80 -6.80 -11.77
N LEU A 302 14.73 -6.04 -12.87
CA LEU A 302 15.84 -5.20 -13.33
C LEU A 302 16.18 -4.07 -12.35
N PHE A 303 15.22 -3.66 -11.52
CA PHE A 303 15.34 -2.53 -10.59
C PHE A 303 15.54 -2.97 -9.14
N LEU A 304 15.60 -4.27 -8.85
CA LEU A 304 15.71 -4.78 -7.47
C LEU A 304 16.97 -4.25 -6.76
N SER A 305 18.07 -4.03 -7.49
CA SER A 305 19.31 -3.46 -6.95
C SER A 305 19.20 -1.99 -6.52
N TYR A 306 18.11 -1.31 -6.85
CA TYR A 306 17.88 0.06 -6.39
C TYR A 306 17.40 0.10 -4.94
N SER A 307 16.97 -1.04 -4.40
CA SER A 307 16.42 -1.18 -3.05
C SER A 307 17.16 -2.21 -2.20
N ARG A 308 18.16 -2.89 -2.76
CA ARG A 308 18.92 -3.95 -2.10
C ARG A 308 20.41 -3.84 -2.41
N SER A 309 21.23 -4.04 -1.39
CA SER A 309 22.68 -4.08 -1.54
C SER A 309 23.14 -5.33 -2.31
N ALA A 310 24.38 -5.29 -2.83
CA ALA A 310 24.96 -6.46 -3.51
C ALA A 310 25.07 -7.68 -2.57
N GLU A 311 25.32 -7.44 -1.29
CA GLU A 311 25.41 -8.45 -0.24
C GLU A 311 24.04 -9.09 0.02
N GLU A 312 22.98 -8.28 0.15
CA GLU A 312 21.61 -8.78 0.30
C GLU A 312 21.21 -9.65 -0.89
N LEU A 313 21.46 -9.18 -2.11
CA LEU A 313 21.16 -9.94 -3.33
C LEU A 313 21.95 -11.24 -3.43
N THR A 314 23.21 -11.23 -2.99
CA THR A 314 24.04 -12.44 -2.97
C THR A 314 23.48 -13.46 -1.99
N LEU A 315 23.12 -13.02 -0.78
CA LEU A 315 22.52 -13.89 0.23
C LEU A 315 21.18 -14.46 -0.24
N MET A 316 20.30 -13.65 -0.85
CA MET A 316 19.04 -14.14 -1.38
C MET A 316 19.23 -15.21 -2.46
N ARG A 317 20.20 -15.02 -3.37
CA ARG A 317 20.57 -16.05 -4.37
C ARG A 317 21.09 -17.32 -3.72
N GLN A 318 21.93 -17.22 -2.68
CA GLN A 318 22.41 -18.38 -1.93
C GLN A 318 21.26 -19.18 -1.29
N ILE A 319 20.29 -18.48 -0.69
CA ILE A 319 19.08 -19.11 -0.15
C ILE A 319 18.27 -19.81 -1.25
N LYS A 320 18.08 -19.14 -2.40
CA LYS A 320 17.41 -19.73 -3.58
C LYS A 320 18.12 -20.98 -4.08
N THR A 321 19.45 -20.94 -4.24
CA THR A 321 20.23 -22.10 -4.69
C THR A 321 20.22 -23.24 -3.67
N MET A 322 20.25 -22.92 -2.37
CA MET A 322 20.18 -23.93 -1.31
C MET A 322 18.84 -24.68 -1.33
N LEU A 323 17.72 -23.96 -1.46
CA LEU A 323 16.38 -24.57 -1.43
C LEU A 323 15.96 -25.14 -2.78
N ASP A 324 16.37 -24.53 -3.89
CA ASP A 324 16.02 -24.92 -5.26
C ASP A 324 17.24 -24.95 -6.19
N PRO A 325 18.15 -25.92 -6.02
CA PRO A 325 19.38 -26.00 -6.80
C PRO A 325 19.15 -26.27 -8.29
N ARG A 326 17.98 -26.82 -8.66
CA ARG A 326 17.60 -27.08 -10.06
C ARG A 326 16.81 -25.93 -10.68
N ASN A 327 16.55 -24.86 -9.92
CA ASN A 327 15.80 -23.68 -10.34
C ASN A 327 14.46 -24.02 -11.00
N VAL A 328 13.70 -24.96 -10.42
CA VAL A 328 12.40 -25.40 -10.98
C VAL A 328 11.22 -24.58 -10.44
N LEU A 329 11.37 -23.92 -9.29
CA LEU A 329 10.33 -23.09 -8.71
C LEU A 329 10.40 -21.67 -9.23
N ASN A 330 9.38 -21.31 -10.01
CA ASN A 330 9.11 -19.97 -10.50
C ASN A 330 10.32 -19.28 -11.18
N PRO A 331 10.96 -19.93 -12.16
CA PRO A 331 12.25 -19.49 -12.72
C PRO A 331 12.16 -18.11 -13.39
N GLY A 332 13.24 -17.35 -13.27
CA GLY A 332 13.41 -16.04 -13.90
C GLY A 332 12.72 -14.88 -13.17
N LYS A 333 11.90 -15.15 -12.15
CA LYS A 333 11.30 -14.13 -11.27
C LYS A 333 12.22 -13.85 -10.09
N VAL A 334 12.30 -12.59 -9.68
CA VAL A 334 13.21 -12.06 -8.62
C VAL A 334 14.70 -12.17 -8.98
N PHE A 335 15.19 -13.35 -9.39
CA PHE A 335 16.57 -13.63 -9.81
C PHE A 335 16.65 -14.20 -11.22
#